data_AF-A0A0G4R378-F1
#
_entry.id   AF-A0A0G4R378-F1
#
_cell.length_a   1.000
_cell.length_b   1.000
_cell.length_c   1.000
_cell.angle_alpha   90.00
_cell.angle_beta   90.00
_cell.angle_gamma   90.00
#
_symmetry.space_group_name_H-M   'P 1'
#
loop_
_entity.id
_entity.type
_entity.pdbx_description
1 polymer ?
#
loop_
_entity_poly.entity_id
_entity_poly.type
_entity_poly.pdbx_seq_one_letter_code
_entity_poly.pdbx_strand_id
1 'polypeptide(L)'
;ELRTGSASENGQEVVVGTALMLIGANTRTVSDAVDKKLTDIAKSLPPGMHAKTVLNRTKLVDATIATVQKNLIEGALLVTVVLFSMLGNIRAALITALVIPMSMLMTAIGMVKGNISGNLMSLGAL
;
A
#
# COMPACT_ATOMS: atom_id res chain seq x y z
N GLU A 1 -1.35 -20.87 38.57
CA GLU A 1 -2.21 -20.81 37.38
C GLU A 1 -1.61 -21.67 36.27
N LEU A 2 -2.42 -22.47 35.58
CA LEU A 2 -1.96 -23.35 34.49
C LEU A 2 -1.89 -22.54 33.19
N ARG A 3 -0.68 -22.34 32.67
CA ARG A 3 -0.46 -21.66 31.40
C ARG A 3 -1.04 -22.49 30.25
N THR A 4 -2.07 -21.98 29.59
CA THR A 4 -2.75 -22.66 28.47
C THR A 4 -2.16 -22.17 27.14
N GLY A 5 -1.02 -22.74 26.73
CA GLY A 5 -0.41 -22.51 25.42
C GLY A 5 1.07 -22.07 25.47
N SER A 6 1.78 -22.33 24.38
CA SER A 6 3.15 -21.86 24.14
C SER A 6 3.23 -21.20 22.78
N ALA A 7 4.02 -20.13 22.70
CA ALA A 7 4.40 -19.52 21.43
C ALA A 7 5.92 -19.32 21.42
N SER A 8 6.52 -19.51 20.25
CA SER A 8 7.94 -19.32 20.05
C SER A 8 8.20 -18.54 18.77
N GLU A 9 9.12 -17.58 18.81
CA GLU A 9 9.71 -16.94 17.63
C GLU A 9 11.17 -17.39 17.56
N ASN A 10 11.59 -17.97 16.42
CA ASN A 10 12.98 -18.38 16.19
C ASN A 10 13.61 -19.23 17.32
N GLY A 11 12.82 -20.09 17.97
CA GLY A 11 13.30 -20.97 19.05
C GLY A 11 13.34 -20.34 20.44
N GLN A 12 12.95 -19.07 20.59
CA GLN A 12 12.80 -18.40 21.88
C GLN A 12 11.32 -18.33 22.26
N GLU A 13 11.02 -18.46 23.55
CA GLU A 13 9.66 -18.36 24.06
C GLU A 13 9.16 -16.91 24.03
N VAL A 14 8.00 -16.67 23.43
CA VAL A 14 7.43 -15.33 23.24
C VAL A 14 5.94 -15.32 23.54
N VAL A 15 5.39 -14.13 23.77
CA VAL A 15 3.94 -13.91 23.84
C VAL A 15 3.47 -13.33 22.51
N VAL A 16 2.50 -13.98 21.87
CA VAL A 16 1.91 -13.52 20.60
C VAL A 16 0.56 -12.88 20.85
N GLY A 17 0.38 -11.66 20.37
CA GLY A 17 -0.90 -10.97 20.30
C GLY A 17 -1.30 -10.70 18.85
N THR A 18 -2.59 -10.80 18.54
CA THR A 18 -3.13 -10.48 17.21
C THR A 18 -4.04 -9.26 17.29
N ALA A 19 -3.73 -8.21 16.53
CA ALA A 19 -4.65 -7.11 16.30
C ALA A 19 -5.53 -7.43 15.08
N LEU A 20 -6.83 -7.57 15.31
CA LEU A 20 -7.80 -7.80 14.25
C LEU A 20 -8.41 -6.48 13.78
N MET A 21 -8.62 -6.39 12.47
CA MET A 21 -9.23 -5.23 11.83
C MET A 21 -10.74 -5.40 11.77
N LEU A 22 -11.49 -4.31 12.00
CA LEU A 22 -12.92 -4.28 11.78
C LEU A 22 -13.25 -4.40 10.28
N ILE A 23 -14.37 -5.04 9.96
CA ILE A 23 -14.84 -5.17 8.57
C ILE A 23 -15.07 -3.77 7.99
N GLY A 24 -14.52 -3.51 6.81
CA GLY A 24 -14.62 -2.22 6.13
C GLY A 24 -13.62 -1.15 6.59
N ALA A 25 -12.79 -1.43 7.60
CA ALA A 25 -11.74 -0.50 7.98
C ALA A 25 -10.58 -0.50 6.98
N ASN A 26 -9.89 0.64 6.85
CA ASN A 26 -8.77 0.80 5.94
C ASN A 26 -7.52 0.11 6.50
N THR A 27 -6.92 -0.78 5.71
CA THR A 27 -5.77 -1.59 6.14
C THR A 27 -4.57 -0.76 6.59
N ARG A 28 -4.29 0.33 5.86
CA ARG A 28 -3.16 1.22 6.14
C ARG A 28 -3.39 1.98 7.43
N THR A 29 -4.55 2.63 7.55
CA THR A 29 -4.90 3.45 8.72
C THR A 29 -4.89 2.65 10.02
N VAL A 30 -5.45 1.44 10.01
CA VAL A 30 -5.48 0.58 11.21
C VAL A 30 -4.07 0.08 11.55
N SER A 31 -3.26 -0.28 10.54
CA SER A 31 -1.88 -0.71 10.77
C SER A 31 -1.03 0.39 11.38
N ASP A 32 -1.13 1.61 10.86
CA ASP A 32 -0.40 2.78 11.38
C ASP A 32 -0.82 3.10 12.82
N ALA A 33 -2.13 3.01 13.12
CA ALA A 33 -2.64 3.21 14.47
C ALA A 33 -2.13 2.15 15.46
N VAL A 34 -2.10 0.88 15.05
CA VAL A 34 -1.58 -0.22 15.86
C VAL A 34 -0.07 -0.07 16.10
N ASP A 35 0.71 0.29 15.08
CA ASP A 35 2.16 0.48 15.19
C ASP A 35 2.51 1.65 16.12
N LYS A 36 1.77 2.76 16.01
CA LYS A 36 1.90 3.89 16.93
C LYS A 36 1.55 3.50 18.36
N LYS A 37 0.46 2.76 18.56
CA LYS A 37 0.03 2.33 19.89
C LYS A 37 1.00 1.32 20.51
N LEU A 38 1.57 0.41 19.70
CA LEU A 38 2.63 -0.50 20.12
C LEU A 38 3.88 0.27 20.56
N THR A 39 4.26 1.33 19.84
CA THR A 39 5.39 2.19 20.21
C THR A 39 5.15 2.90 21.56
N ASP A 40 3.92 3.31 21.83
CA ASP A 40 3.57 3.91 23.13
C ASP A 40 3.58 2.88 24.27
N ILE A 41 3.05 1.67 24.01
CA ILE A 41 3.08 0.57 24.99
C ILE A 41 4.53 0.15 25.27
N ALA A 42 5.38 0.10 24.23
CA ALA A 42 6.81 -0.23 24.33
C ALA A 42 7.55 0.56 25.42
N LYS A 43 7.19 1.84 25.60
CA LYS A 43 7.78 2.74 26.62
C LYS A 43 7.40 2.36 28.06
N SER A 44 6.27 1.67 28.24
CA SER A 44 5.76 1.23 29.54
C SER A 44 6.17 -0.20 29.91
N LEU A 45 6.89 -0.91 29.02
CA LEU A 45 7.32 -2.27 29.29
C LEU A 45 8.49 -2.31 30.30
N PRO A 46 8.49 -3.31 31.20
CA PRO A 46 9.60 -3.58 32.10
C PRO A 46 10.94 -3.78 31.36
N PRO A 47 12.08 -3.52 32.03
CA PRO A 47 13.40 -3.78 31.47
C PRO A 47 13.53 -5.24 31.05
N GLY A 48 13.95 -5.48 29.80
CA GLY A 48 14.12 -6.82 29.22
C GLY A 48 12.95 -7.34 28.36
N MET A 49 11.82 -6.62 28.29
CA MET A 49 10.76 -6.93 27.33
C MET A 49 10.80 -6.02 26.09
N HIS A 50 10.71 -6.63 24.90
CA HIS A 50 10.66 -5.94 23.63
C HIS A 50 9.41 -6.35 22.85
N ALA A 51 8.57 -5.37 22.48
CA ALA A 51 7.44 -5.59 21.59
C ALA A 51 7.90 -5.44 20.13
N LYS A 52 7.72 -6.48 19.32
CA LYS A 52 8.08 -6.48 17.89
C LYS A 52 6.89 -6.90 17.04
N THR A 53 6.65 -6.18 15.95
CA THR A 53 5.65 -6.52 14.95
C THR A 53 6.15 -7.69 14.09
N VAL A 54 5.56 -8.88 14.27
CA VAL A 54 5.95 -10.10 13.54
C VAL A 54 5.40 -10.12 12.11
N LEU A 55 4.15 -9.68 11.92
CA LEU A 55 3.51 -9.63 10.61
C LEU A 55 2.83 -8.28 10.38
N ASN A 56 3.38 -7.48 9.45
CA ASN A 56 2.77 -6.23 9.00
C ASN A 56 2.44 -6.34 7.51
N ARG A 57 1.15 -6.58 7.19
CA ARG A 57 0.66 -6.71 5.81
C ARG A 57 0.81 -5.42 5.00
N THR A 58 0.83 -4.27 5.66
CA THR A 58 0.91 -2.95 5.01
C THR A 58 2.26 -2.75 4.32
N LYS A 59 3.37 -3.27 4.88
CA LYS A 59 4.70 -3.17 4.26
C LYS A 59 4.75 -3.81 2.86
N LEU A 60 4.11 -4.96 2.69
CA LEU A 60 4.06 -5.66 1.41
C LEU A 60 3.20 -4.89 0.39
N VAL A 61 2.08 -4.35 0.85
CA VAL A 61 1.18 -3.53 0.01
C VAL A 61 1.90 -2.25 -0.43
N ASP A 62 2.56 -1.54 0.48
CA ASP A 62 3.28 -0.30 0.19
C ASP A 62 4.44 -0.51 -0.80
N ALA A 63 5.23 -1.57 -0.62
CA ALA A 63 6.31 -1.91 -1.55
C ALA A 63 5.77 -2.20 -2.97
N THR A 64 4.62 -2.86 -3.05
CA THR A 64 3.98 -3.16 -4.33
C THR A 64 3.42 -1.88 -4.97
N ILE A 65 2.77 -0.99 -4.20
CA ILE A 65 2.28 0.30 -4.69
C ILE A 65 3.44 1.13 -5.26
N ALA A 66 4.56 1.20 -4.55
CA ALA A 66 5.75 1.94 -5.00
C ALA A 66 6.28 1.42 -6.34
N THR A 67 6.29 0.08 -6.51
CA THR A 67 6.72 -0.56 -7.76
C THR A 67 5.75 -0.25 -8.91
N VAL A 68 4.44 -0.35 -8.66
CA VAL A 68 3.41 -0.03 -9.66
C VAL A 68 3.47 1.45 -10.08
N GLN A 69 3.62 2.35 -9.11
CA GLN A 69 3.77 3.78 -9.38
C GLN A 69 4.98 4.08 -10.27
N LYS A 70 6.13 3.46 -9.96
CA LYS A 70 7.34 3.61 -10.77
C LYS A 70 7.10 3.13 -12.21
N ASN A 71 6.50 1.95 -12.37
CA ASN A 71 6.19 1.38 -13.68
C ASN A 71 5.21 2.24 -14.49
N LEU A 72 4.19 2.81 -13.85
CA LEU A 72 3.24 3.73 -14.49
C LEU A 72 3.93 4.98 -15.03
N ILE A 73 4.84 5.58 -14.26
CA ILE A 73 5.59 6.77 -14.68
C ILE A 73 6.55 6.42 -15.83
N GLU A 74 7.31 5.33 -15.72
CA GLU A 74 8.23 4.88 -16.76
C GLU A 74 7.49 4.53 -18.06
N GLY A 75 6.35 3.83 -17.95
CA GLY A 75 5.48 3.51 -19.07
C GLY A 75 4.88 4.74 -19.74
N ALA A 76 4.35 5.68 -18.96
CA ALA A 76 3.79 6.93 -19.49
C ALA A 76 4.84 7.78 -20.23
N LEU A 77 6.07 7.83 -19.69
CA LEU A 77 7.19 8.50 -20.35
C LEU A 77 7.53 7.83 -21.69
N LEU A 78 7.62 6.50 -21.71
CA LEU A 78 7.89 5.72 -22.92
C LEU A 78 6.83 5.96 -24.00
N VAL A 79 5.55 5.88 -23.64
CA VAL A 79 4.43 6.15 -24.55
C VAL A 79 4.52 7.57 -25.09
N THR A 80 4.81 8.55 -24.24
CA THR A 80 4.97 9.95 -24.66
C THR A 80 6.09 10.08 -25.70
N VAL A 81 7.28 9.53 -25.43
CA VAL A 81 8.41 9.58 -26.36
C VAL A 81 8.05 8.95 -27.71
N VAL A 82 7.43 7.77 -27.71
CA VAL A 82 7.00 7.07 -28.93
C VAL A 82 5.98 7.90 -29.72
N LEU A 83 5.01 8.53 -29.05
CA LEU A 83 4.03 9.42 -29.68
C LEU A 83 4.72 10.62 -30.34
N PHE A 84 5.67 11.26 -29.67
CA PHE A 84 6.44 12.37 -30.24
C PHE A 84 7.26 11.92 -31.46
N SER A 85 7.90 10.76 -31.40
CA SER A 85 8.67 10.19 -32.51
C SER A 85 7.80 9.81 -33.71
N MET A 86 6.60 9.25 -33.49
CA MET A 86 5.72 8.82 -34.57
C MET A 86 4.92 9.97 -35.20
N LEU A 87 4.42 10.92 -34.41
CA LEU A 87 3.53 11.95 -34.93
C LEU A 87 4.30 13.10 -35.60
N GLY A 88 5.55 13.37 -35.21
CA GLY A 88 6.36 14.49 -35.73
C GLY A 88 5.79 15.90 -35.46
N ASN A 89 4.58 15.98 -34.91
CA ASN A 89 3.86 17.20 -34.59
C ASN A 89 3.65 17.29 -33.08
N ILE A 90 4.39 18.21 -32.45
CA ILE A 90 4.39 18.48 -31.01
C ILE A 90 2.98 18.76 -30.48
N ARG A 91 2.13 19.46 -31.24
CA ARG A 91 0.77 19.79 -30.80
C ARG A 91 -0.10 18.54 -30.66
N ALA A 92 -0.04 17.66 -31.67
CA ALA A 92 -0.83 16.43 -31.66
C ALA A 92 -0.32 15.44 -30.60
N ALA A 93 1.01 15.35 -30.42
CA ALA A 93 1.60 14.53 -29.35
C ALA A 93 1.20 15.00 -27.95
N LEU A 94 1.18 16.32 -27.68
CA LEU A 94 0.75 16.87 -26.40
C LEU A 94 -0.73 16.61 -26.11
N ILE A 95 -1.61 16.77 -27.10
CA ILE A 95 -3.04 16.51 -26.94
C ILE A 95 -3.25 15.03 -26.56
N THR A 96 -2.63 14.10 -27.28
CA THR A 96 -2.76 12.67 -27.00
C THR A 96 -2.12 12.28 -25.65
N ALA A 97 -0.98 12.87 -25.30
CA ALA A 97 -0.33 12.62 -24.01
C ALA A 97 -1.20 13.07 -22.82
N LEU A 98 -1.97 14.16 -22.97
CA LEU A 98 -2.92 14.65 -21.95
C LEU A 98 -4.16 13.78 -21.80
N VAL A 99 -4.53 12.99 -22.81
CA VAL A 99 -5.67 12.06 -22.71
C VAL A 99 -5.41 10.97 -21.68
N ILE A 100 -4.16 10.51 -21.53
CA ILE A 100 -3.76 9.46 -20.58
C ILE A 100 -4.05 9.86 -19.12
N PRO A 101 -3.53 10.97 -18.56
CA PRO A 101 -3.86 11.37 -17.19
C PRO A 101 -5.34 11.74 -17.03
N MET A 102 -5.98 12.28 -18.09
CA MET A 102 -7.39 12.62 -18.02
C MET A 102 -8.29 11.38 -17.92
N SER A 103 -7.98 10.30 -18.64
CA SER A 103 -8.72 9.03 -18.54
C SER A 103 -8.50 8.36 -17.18
N MET A 104 -7.26 8.37 -16.66
CA MET A 104 -6.98 7.87 -15.31
C MET A 104 -7.77 8.63 -14.23
N LEU A 105 -7.85 9.97 -14.33
CA LEU A 105 -8.64 10.79 -13.42
C LEU A 105 -10.13 10.46 -13.49
N MET A 106 -10.69 10.30 -14.70
CA MET A 106 -12.09 9.92 -14.86
C MET A 106 -12.38 8.55 -14.23
N THR A 107 -11.51 7.57 -14.43
CA THR A 107 -11.65 6.24 -13.82
C THR A 107 -11.53 6.32 -12.29
N ALA A 108 -10.57 7.07 -11.76
CA ALA A 108 -10.42 7.27 -10.31
C ALA A 108 -11.67 7.90 -9.67
N ILE A 109 -12.25 8.93 -10.31
CA ILE A 109 -13.51 9.55 -9.87
C ILE A 109 -14.66 8.53 -9.91
N GLY A 110 -14.73 7.72 -10.96
CA GLY A 110 -15.72 6.64 -11.09
C GLY A 110 -15.62 5.61 -9.98
N MET A 111 -14.39 5.19 -9.63
CA MET A 111 -14.15 4.25 -8.53
C MET A 111 -14.59 4.82 -7.17
N VAL A 112 -14.31 6.09 -6.90
CA VAL A 112 -14.77 6.76 -5.67
C VAL A 112 -16.29 6.80 -5.60
N LYS A 113 -16.98 7.16 -6.70
CA LYS A 113 -18.45 7.14 -6.75
C LYS A 113 -19.03 5.74 -6.61
N GLY A 114 -18.35 4.73 -7.15
CA GLY A 114 -18.74 3.32 -7.08
C GLY A 114 -18.39 2.63 -5.75
N ASN A 115 -17.79 3.33 -4.78
CA ASN A 115 -17.22 2.75 -3.56
C ASN A 115 -16.25 1.58 -3.84
N ILE A 116 -15.59 1.59 -5.00
CA ILE A 116 -14.58 0.60 -5.38
C ILE A 116 -13.26 1.04 -4.74
N SER A 117 -12.65 0.17 -3.96
CA SER A 117 -11.36 0.48 -3.32
C SER A 117 -10.25 0.64 -4.36
N GLY A 118 -9.46 1.71 -4.24
CA GLY A 118 -8.17 1.83 -4.92
C GLY A 118 -7.17 0.85 -4.34
N ASN A 119 -7.17 -0.38 -4.84
CA ASN A 119 -6.25 -1.44 -4.46
C ASN A 119 -5.30 -1.78 -5.63
N LEU A 120 -4.34 -2.66 -5.39
CA LEU A 120 -3.33 -3.06 -6.37
C LEU A 120 -3.93 -3.62 -7.68
N MET A 121 -5.03 -4.39 -7.60
CA MET A 121 -5.68 -4.95 -8.79
C MET A 121 -6.29 -3.84 -9.65
N SER A 122 -6.93 -2.86 -9.01
CA SER A 122 -7.47 -1.70 -9.73
C SER A 122 -6.38 -0.74 -10.23
N LEU A 123 -5.26 -0.59 -9.50
CA LEU A 123 -4.11 0.23 -9.91
C LEU A 123 -3.37 -0.39 -11.10
N GLY A 124 -3.32 -1.72 -11.20
CA GLY A 124 -2.73 -2.42 -12.34
C GLY A 124 -3.63 -2.49 -13.58
N ALA A 125 -4.93 -2.19 -13.42
CA ALA A 125 -5.87 -2.08 -14.54
C ALA A 125 -5.92 -0.67 -15.16
N LEU A 126 -5.34 0.32 -14.46
CA LEU A 126 -5.11 1.69 -14.92
C LEU A 126 -3.78 1.79 -15.68
#